data_AF-A0AA42H8L3-F1
#
_entry.id   AF-A0AA42H8L3-F1
#
_cell.length_a   1.000
_cell.length_b   1.000
_cell.length_c   1.000
_cell.angle_alpha   90.00
_cell.angle_beta   90.00
_cell.angle_gamma   90.00
#
_symmetry.space_group_name_H-M   'P 1'
#
loop_
_entity.id
_entity.type
_entity.pdbx_description
1 polymer ?
#
loop_
_entity_poly.entity_id
_entity_poly.type
_entity_poly.pdbx_seq_one_letter_code
_entity_poly.pdbx_strand_id
1 'polypeptide(L)'
;MADVYIIYAKENRDTAVKVHDLLSKSWSVWIDDRIVGDFATAIKENLKKAKCVVALYSEFASKPAVTDELRFATNYGKKIIPLQLDDSDPPYSFGNLSTVNFQHWSGEPDHEVFKLLQIKIQEVVPAMRPAERLSSLESNTLPIPSIFMSVSSHETQFKPAEALSVLKAHGTKSILVSAYDLRRSEDKDQMIEEIKAHRERGGFVLIDSGNYEADRTEDKTWTATEFHQALLETPHDCAFCFDNLEPSSDLDIAVEEVIQAFERDRLHTSAPVYPIVHVSQDEEGLKRLPYIVFEVANRIRPGVIAIAERELGPGLALRARTMKRVRTQLQSLPFYQPIHLLGTGNPWSISVLVAAGADTFDGLEWCRFSIDPTRGRLHHFQHFDFFQHLWNRTPLLDIVDTDPNIKYAGKVALYNLEYYEEFGQLMQSMIASNDATLFATGTGLTAPELKKLFPEIFQ
;
A
#
# COMPACT_ATOMS: atom_id res chain seq x y z
N MET A 1 4.44 18.92 -24.78
CA MET A 1 3.00 19.14 -25.07
C MET A 1 2.27 18.89 -23.78
N ALA A 2 1.32 19.76 -23.42
CA ALA A 2 0.54 19.58 -22.20
C ALA A 2 -0.53 18.49 -22.40
N ASP A 3 -0.70 17.65 -21.40
CA ASP A 3 -1.80 16.69 -21.28
C ASP A 3 -3.08 17.40 -20.83
N VAL A 4 -2.94 18.23 -19.79
CA VAL A 4 -4.03 18.91 -19.10
C VAL A 4 -3.82 20.43 -19.19
N TYR A 5 -4.84 21.15 -19.65
CA TYR A 5 -4.88 22.60 -19.62
C TYR A 5 -5.85 23.05 -18.53
N ILE A 6 -5.42 23.92 -17.61
CA ILE A 6 -6.31 24.44 -16.56
C ILE A 6 -6.81 25.84 -16.95
N ILE A 7 -8.12 25.98 -17.12
CA ILE A 7 -8.83 27.25 -17.32
C ILE A 7 -9.28 27.76 -15.95
N TYR A 8 -8.93 28.99 -15.61
CA TYR A 8 -9.33 29.61 -14.35
C TYR A 8 -9.43 31.12 -14.47
N ALA A 9 -10.27 31.74 -13.65
CA ALA A 9 -10.25 33.19 -13.47
C ALA A 9 -9.06 33.58 -12.58
N LYS A 10 -8.50 34.77 -12.77
CA LYS A 10 -7.34 35.26 -12.00
C LYS A 10 -7.51 35.13 -10.48
N GLU A 11 -8.74 35.28 -9.98
CA GLU A 11 -9.09 35.17 -8.56
C GLU A 11 -8.93 33.74 -8.02
N ASN A 12 -9.06 32.72 -8.88
CA ASN A 12 -8.92 31.31 -8.52
C ASN A 12 -7.48 30.79 -8.70
N ARG A 13 -6.51 31.69 -8.89
CA ARG A 13 -5.12 31.32 -9.18
C ARG A 13 -4.52 30.39 -8.13
N ASP A 14 -4.76 30.66 -6.85
CA ASP A 14 -4.16 29.86 -5.78
C ASP A 14 -4.66 28.41 -5.82
N THR A 15 -5.96 28.21 -6.09
CA THR A 15 -6.54 26.88 -6.32
C THR A 15 -5.98 26.24 -7.58
N ALA A 16 -5.88 26.99 -8.68
CA ALA A 16 -5.31 26.48 -9.94
C ALA A 16 -3.85 26.01 -9.79
N VAL A 17 -3.03 26.73 -9.03
CA VAL A 17 -1.64 26.35 -8.73
C VAL A 17 -1.59 25.08 -7.89
N LYS A 18 -2.42 24.94 -6.85
CA LYS A 18 -2.49 23.71 -6.05
C LYS A 18 -2.87 22.50 -6.91
N VAL A 19 -3.90 22.65 -7.75
CA VAL A 19 -4.33 21.60 -8.69
C VAL A 19 -3.21 21.28 -9.69
N HIS A 20 -2.55 22.30 -10.24
CA HIS A 20 -1.40 22.15 -11.13
C HIS A 20 -0.27 21.35 -10.50
N ASP A 21 0.15 21.70 -9.29
CA ASP A 21 1.32 21.10 -8.64
C ASP A 21 1.08 19.62 -8.31
N LEU A 22 -0.14 19.27 -7.89
CA LEU A 22 -0.51 17.89 -7.62
C LEU A 22 -0.68 17.06 -8.90
N LEU A 23 -1.32 17.61 -9.93
CA LEU A 23 -1.50 16.91 -11.22
C LEU A 23 -0.17 16.77 -11.99
N SER A 24 0.78 17.70 -11.82
CA SER A 24 2.09 17.67 -12.47
C SER A 24 2.96 16.47 -12.09
N LYS A 25 2.57 15.73 -11.04
CA LYS A 25 3.18 14.45 -10.66
C LYS A 25 2.91 13.36 -11.71
N SER A 26 1.73 13.34 -12.32
CA SER A 26 1.29 12.25 -13.21
C SER A 26 1.09 12.69 -14.68
N TRP A 27 0.88 13.98 -14.93
CA TRP A 27 0.62 14.55 -16.27
C TRP A 27 1.46 15.80 -16.54
N SER A 28 1.64 16.15 -17.82
CA SER A 28 2.12 17.50 -18.18
C SER A 28 0.96 18.48 -18.07
N VAL A 29 1.00 19.36 -17.08
CA VAL A 29 -0.05 20.36 -16.85
C VAL A 29 0.41 21.73 -17.32
N TRP A 30 -0.52 22.52 -17.85
CA TRP A 30 -0.26 23.89 -18.27
C TRP A 30 -1.27 24.86 -17.65
N ILE A 31 -0.74 25.98 -17.16
CA ILE A 31 -1.46 27.18 -16.71
C ILE A 31 -0.83 28.41 -17.38
N ASP A 32 -1.61 29.49 -17.54
CA ASP A 32 -1.22 30.73 -18.22
C ASP A 32 -0.31 31.66 -17.40
N ASP A 33 0.01 31.30 -16.16
CA ASP A 33 0.73 32.13 -15.17
C ASP A 33 2.18 32.47 -15.55
N ARG A 34 2.77 31.78 -16.54
CA ARG A 34 4.17 31.96 -16.98
C ARG A 34 4.33 32.38 -18.45
N ILE A 35 3.28 32.89 -19.09
CA ILE A 35 3.36 33.32 -20.50
C ILE A 35 4.21 34.61 -20.60
N VAL A 36 5.16 34.60 -21.53
CA VAL A 36 5.91 35.79 -21.95
C VAL A 36 5.55 36.07 -23.41
N GLY A 37 4.91 37.21 -23.69
CA GLY A 37 4.52 37.62 -25.06
C GLY A 37 3.00 37.68 -25.28
N ASP A 38 2.56 37.38 -26.51
CA ASP A 38 1.14 37.42 -26.89
C ASP A 38 0.35 36.27 -26.26
N PHE A 39 -0.48 36.62 -25.26
CA PHE A 39 -1.38 35.72 -24.56
C PHE A 39 -2.32 34.98 -25.52
N ALA A 40 -2.89 35.66 -26.51
CA ALA A 40 -3.92 35.06 -27.36
C ALA A 40 -3.37 33.93 -28.24
N THR A 41 -2.15 34.11 -28.79
CA THR A 41 -1.48 33.08 -29.58
C THR A 41 -1.04 31.91 -28.70
N ALA A 42 -0.42 32.19 -27.56
CA ALA A 42 0.04 31.14 -26.64
C ALA A 42 -1.10 30.27 -26.10
N ILE A 43 -2.24 30.88 -25.73
CA ILE A 43 -3.44 30.17 -25.26
C ILE A 43 -3.97 29.24 -26.36
N LYS A 44 -4.20 29.76 -27.57
CA LYS A 44 -4.73 28.95 -28.69
C LYS A 44 -3.83 27.77 -29.03
N GLU A 45 -2.52 27.98 -29.08
CA GLU A 45 -1.58 26.90 -29.38
C GLU A 45 -1.55 25.82 -28.30
N ASN A 46 -1.47 26.21 -27.03
CA ASN A 46 -1.42 25.25 -25.93
C ASN A 46 -2.74 24.51 -25.76
N LEU A 47 -3.87 25.22 -25.87
CA LEU A 47 -5.20 24.61 -25.80
C LEU A 47 -5.44 23.63 -26.95
N LYS A 48 -4.97 23.93 -28.16
CA LYS A 48 -5.05 23.00 -29.30
C LYS A 48 -4.21 21.73 -29.06
N LYS A 49 -3.05 21.87 -28.41
CA LYS A 49 -2.13 20.75 -28.09
C LYS A 49 -2.58 19.94 -26.88
N ALA A 50 -3.34 20.54 -25.95
CA ALA A 50 -3.85 19.87 -24.76
C ALA A 50 -4.72 18.66 -25.11
N LYS A 51 -4.66 17.59 -24.32
CA LYS A 51 -5.50 16.41 -24.54
C LYS A 51 -6.86 16.57 -23.85
N CYS A 52 -6.89 17.18 -22.67
CA CYS A 52 -8.12 17.59 -21.98
C CYS A 52 -7.99 18.95 -21.29
N VAL A 53 -9.12 19.45 -20.78
CA VAL A 53 -9.24 20.73 -20.10
C VAL A 53 -9.87 20.52 -18.73
N VAL A 54 -9.28 21.12 -17.69
CA VAL A 54 -9.86 21.25 -16.36
C VAL A 54 -10.28 22.71 -16.18
N ALA A 55 -11.54 22.98 -15.82
CA ALA A 55 -12.05 24.34 -15.73
C ALA A 55 -12.58 24.66 -14.32
N LEU A 56 -12.07 25.72 -13.69
CA LEU A 56 -12.47 26.13 -12.34
C LEU A 56 -13.70 27.04 -12.42
N TYR A 57 -14.82 26.57 -11.90
CA TYR A 57 -16.10 27.27 -11.82
C TYR A 57 -16.27 27.92 -10.45
N SER A 58 -16.55 29.21 -10.47
CA SER A 58 -16.78 30.09 -9.31
C SER A 58 -17.67 31.24 -9.76
N GLU A 59 -17.95 32.21 -8.89
CA GLU A 59 -18.64 33.46 -9.27
C GLU A 59 -17.96 34.19 -10.45
N PHE A 60 -16.66 33.96 -10.67
CA PHE A 60 -15.88 34.56 -11.74
C PHE A 60 -15.87 33.77 -13.06
N ALA A 61 -16.55 32.62 -13.14
CA ALA A 61 -16.52 31.73 -14.31
C ALA A 61 -17.20 32.33 -15.56
N SER A 62 -18.08 33.32 -15.38
CA SER A 62 -18.73 34.05 -16.48
C SER A 62 -17.87 35.15 -17.09
N LYS A 63 -16.63 35.34 -16.63
CA LYS A 63 -15.71 36.34 -17.22
C LYS A 63 -15.33 35.97 -18.66
N PRO A 64 -15.21 36.96 -19.58
CA PRO A 64 -14.88 36.72 -20.99
C PRO A 64 -13.67 35.81 -21.21
N ALA A 65 -12.60 36.00 -20.44
CA ALA A 65 -11.39 35.18 -20.52
C ALA A 65 -11.67 33.68 -20.35
N VAL A 66 -12.45 33.32 -19.31
CA VAL A 66 -12.82 31.93 -19.02
C VAL A 66 -13.78 31.39 -20.09
N THR A 67 -14.80 32.17 -20.45
CA THR A 67 -15.82 31.73 -21.43
C THR A 67 -15.25 31.57 -22.84
N ASP A 68 -14.31 32.42 -23.24
CA ASP A 68 -13.68 32.34 -24.56
C ASP A 68 -12.77 31.11 -24.66
N GLU A 69 -11.99 30.81 -23.62
CA GLU A 69 -11.18 29.59 -23.56
C GLU A 69 -12.05 28.32 -23.57
N LEU A 70 -13.15 28.30 -22.82
CA LEU A 70 -14.11 27.19 -22.85
C LEU A 70 -14.69 26.99 -24.25
N ARG A 71 -15.04 28.07 -24.96
CA ARG A 71 -15.51 28.00 -26.35
C ARG A 71 -14.43 27.47 -27.28
N PHE A 72 -13.17 27.89 -27.14
CA PHE A 72 -12.07 27.34 -27.92
C PHE A 72 -11.86 25.85 -27.63
N ALA A 73 -11.95 25.43 -26.35
CA ALA A 73 -11.83 24.03 -25.95
C ALA A 73 -12.90 23.17 -26.63
N THR A 74 -14.16 23.62 -26.62
CA THR A 74 -15.26 22.95 -27.34
C THR A 74 -15.02 22.90 -28.85
N ASN A 75 -14.59 24.01 -29.46
CA ASN A 75 -14.29 24.06 -30.90
C ASN A 75 -13.16 23.12 -31.30
N TYR A 76 -12.18 22.89 -30.42
CA TYR A 76 -11.10 21.92 -30.63
C TYR A 76 -11.46 20.50 -30.19
N GLY A 77 -12.71 20.23 -29.80
CA GLY A 77 -13.19 18.91 -29.39
C GLY A 77 -12.57 18.40 -28.08
N LYS A 78 -12.09 19.29 -27.22
CA LYS A 78 -11.48 18.90 -25.94
C LYS A 78 -12.53 18.46 -24.95
N LYS A 79 -12.21 17.43 -24.16
CA LYS A 79 -13.01 17.02 -23.01
C LYS A 79 -12.79 18.03 -21.89
N ILE A 80 -13.88 18.61 -21.39
CA ILE A 80 -13.87 19.62 -20.32
C ILE A 80 -14.31 18.94 -19.03
N ILE A 81 -13.50 19.06 -17.98
CA ILE A 81 -13.74 18.55 -16.64
C ILE A 81 -13.91 19.75 -15.71
N PRO A 82 -15.15 20.13 -15.36
CA PRO A 82 -15.38 21.27 -14.49
C PRO A 82 -15.11 20.95 -13.01
N LEU A 83 -14.54 21.91 -12.29
CA LEU A 83 -14.36 21.91 -10.84
C LEU A 83 -15.21 23.03 -10.23
N GLN A 84 -16.22 22.68 -9.43
CA GLN A 84 -17.07 23.67 -8.75
C GLN A 84 -16.39 24.14 -7.47
N LEU A 85 -16.08 25.43 -7.35
CA LEU A 85 -15.39 26.01 -6.20
C LEU A 85 -16.31 26.70 -5.20
N ASP A 86 -17.50 27.13 -5.63
CA ASP A 86 -18.52 27.79 -4.80
C ASP A 86 -19.95 27.41 -5.25
N ASP A 87 -20.99 28.10 -4.78
CA ASP A 87 -22.39 27.82 -5.14
C ASP A 87 -22.87 28.57 -6.39
N SER A 88 -21.97 29.19 -7.17
CA SER A 88 -22.33 29.96 -8.34
C SER A 88 -22.72 29.10 -9.53
N ASP A 89 -23.61 29.63 -10.37
CA ASP A 89 -24.01 28.95 -11.60
C ASP A 89 -22.81 28.77 -12.56
N PRO A 90 -22.73 27.62 -13.25
CA PRO A 90 -21.74 27.41 -14.31
C PRO A 90 -21.96 28.40 -15.46
N PRO A 91 -20.91 28.77 -16.22
CA PRO A 91 -21.04 29.71 -17.32
C PRO A 91 -22.05 29.19 -18.36
N TYR A 92 -22.85 30.11 -18.92
CA TYR A 92 -23.94 29.79 -19.85
C TYR A 92 -23.46 28.88 -21.00
N SER A 93 -24.24 27.83 -21.30
CA SER A 93 -23.92 26.71 -22.22
C SER A 93 -22.98 25.62 -21.69
N PHE A 94 -22.41 25.76 -20.48
CA PHE A 94 -21.50 24.76 -19.90
C PHE A 94 -22.04 24.05 -18.63
N GLY A 95 -23.28 24.32 -18.22
CA GLY A 95 -23.87 23.70 -17.02
C GLY A 95 -24.26 22.23 -17.13
N ASN A 96 -24.25 21.65 -18.35
CA ASN A 96 -24.64 20.26 -18.57
C ASN A 96 -23.48 19.26 -18.40
N LEU A 97 -22.29 19.74 -18.00
CA LEU A 97 -21.08 18.92 -17.89
C LEU A 97 -20.98 18.22 -16.52
N SER A 98 -20.39 17.02 -16.51
CA SER A 98 -20.14 16.26 -15.27
C SER A 98 -19.08 16.96 -14.41
N THR A 99 -19.56 17.71 -13.42
CA THR A 99 -18.74 18.57 -12.55
C THR A 99 -18.20 17.79 -11.35
N VAL A 100 -17.04 18.18 -10.82
CA VAL A 100 -16.52 17.68 -9.54
C VAL A 100 -16.66 18.79 -8.49
N ASN A 101 -17.29 18.50 -7.36
CA ASN A 101 -17.45 19.48 -6.29
C ASN A 101 -16.12 19.65 -5.53
N PHE A 102 -15.52 20.82 -5.60
CA PHE A 102 -14.24 21.19 -5.00
C PHE A 102 -14.39 22.22 -3.85
N GLN A 103 -15.62 22.55 -3.44
CA GLN A 103 -15.90 23.58 -2.42
C GLN A 103 -15.17 23.33 -1.07
N HIS A 104 -14.97 22.07 -0.70
CA HIS A 104 -14.37 21.68 0.58
C HIS A 104 -12.91 21.23 0.47
N TRP A 105 -12.32 21.32 -0.72
CA TRP A 105 -10.95 20.89 -0.94
C TRP A 105 -9.95 22.02 -0.66
N SER A 106 -8.98 21.78 0.21
CA SER A 106 -8.03 22.83 0.65
C SER A 106 -6.61 22.61 0.15
N GLY A 107 -6.34 21.51 -0.56
CA GLY A 107 -5.02 21.20 -1.14
C GLY A 107 -4.53 19.78 -0.82
N GLU A 108 -5.33 18.96 -0.15
CA GLU A 108 -4.95 17.64 0.29
C GLU A 108 -4.87 16.67 -0.91
N PRO A 109 -3.74 15.97 -1.12
CA PRO A 109 -3.59 15.02 -2.22
C PRO A 109 -4.50 13.79 -2.09
N ASP A 110 -4.84 13.42 -0.86
CA ASP A 110 -5.60 12.19 -0.57
C ASP A 110 -7.12 12.41 -0.44
N HIS A 111 -7.58 13.65 -0.65
CA HIS A 111 -9.00 13.99 -0.58
C HIS A 111 -9.79 13.32 -1.71
N GLU A 112 -10.98 12.80 -1.40
CA GLU A 112 -11.84 12.05 -2.32
C GLU A 112 -12.13 12.79 -3.64
N VAL A 113 -12.47 14.09 -3.57
CA VAL A 113 -12.76 14.91 -4.75
C VAL A 113 -11.55 15.11 -5.67
N PHE A 114 -10.33 15.19 -5.09
CA PHE A 114 -9.10 15.26 -5.88
C PHE A 114 -8.79 13.91 -6.53
N LYS A 115 -8.99 12.81 -5.80
CA LYS A 115 -8.92 11.44 -6.37
C LYS A 115 -9.88 11.29 -7.55
N LEU A 116 -11.13 11.75 -7.42
CA LEU A 116 -12.13 11.74 -8.49
C LEU A 116 -11.70 12.56 -9.71
N LEU A 117 -11.07 13.72 -9.51
CA LEU A 117 -10.48 14.49 -10.61
C LEU A 117 -9.42 13.69 -11.37
N GLN A 118 -8.51 13.02 -10.66
CA GLN A 118 -7.50 12.16 -11.30
C GLN A 118 -8.13 11.02 -12.11
N ILE A 119 -9.19 10.37 -11.58
CA ILE A 119 -9.95 9.34 -12.33
C ILE A 119 -10.49 9.95 -13.63
N LYS A 120 -11.21 11.08 -13.54
CA LYS A 120 -11.82 11.72 -14.73
C LYS A 120 -10.78 12.14 -15.77
N ILE A 121 -9.60 12.60 -15.35
CA ILE A 121 -8.51 12.92 -16.27
C ILE A 121 -8.00 11.66 -16.93
N GLN A 122 -7.82 10.58 -16.18
CA GLN A 122 -7.28 9.34 -16.69
C GLN A 122 -8.14 8.69 -17.78
N GLU A 123 -9.47 8.76 -17.64
CA GLU A 123 -10.43 8.29 -18.65
C GLU A 123 -10.22 8.93 -20.03
N VAL A 124 -9.61 10.11 -20.08
CA VAL A 124 -9.38 10.88 -21.32
C VAL A 124 -7.90 11.05 -21.65
N VAL A 125 -7.01 10.93 -20.66
CA VAL A 125 -5.57 11.10 -20.79
C VAL A 125 -4.81 10.13 -19.86
N PRO A 126 -4.17 9.08 -20.39
CA PRO A 126 -3.30 8.21 -19.59
C PRO A 126 -2.18 9.00 -18.91
N ALA A 127 -1.83 8.60 -17.68
CA ALA A 127 -0.71 9.18 -16.95
C ALA A 127 0.60 8.97 -17.74
N MET A 128 1.43 10.03 -17.85
CA MET A 128 2.72 9.95 -18.55
C MET A 128 3.85 9.45 -17.66
N ARG A 129 3.71 9.60 -16.34
CA ARG A 129 4.70 9.20 -15.35
C ARG A 129 4.07 8.24 -14.36
N PRO A 130 4.72 7.10 -14.06
CA PRO A 130 4.33 6.29 -12.92
C PRO A 130 4.33 7.14 -11.67
N ALA A 131 3.33 6.96 -10.81
CA ALA A 131 3.33 7.59 -9.50
C ALA A 131 4.58 7.14 -8.71
N GLU A 132 5.19 8.10 -8.00
CA GLU A 132 6.32 7.81 -7.12
C GLU A 132 5.88 6.92 -5.97
N ARG A 133 6.79 6.05 -5.53
CA ARG A 133 6.57 5.21 -4.36
C ARG A 133 6.31 6.08 -3.13
N LEU A 134 5.30 5.73 -2.35
CA LEU A 134 5.01 6.41 -1.09
C LEU A 134 6.12 6.13 -0.08
N SER A 135 6.42 7.09 0.78
CA SER A 135 7.36 6.90 1.90
C SER A 135 6.72 6.20 3.10
N SER A 136 5.39 6.26 3.19
CA SER A 136 4.62 5.78 4.34
C SER A 136 3.15 5.55 4.00
N LEU A 137 2.52 4.66 4.75
CA LEU A 137 1.07 4.46 4.76
C LEU A 137 0.39 5.39 5.78
N GLU A 138 -0.92 5.55 5.62
CA GLU A 138 -1.85 6.17 6.58
C GLU A 138 -1.34 7.44 7.25
N SER A 139 -1.40 8.58 6.53
CA SER A 139 -1.01 9.90 7.03
C SER A 139 0.38 9.98 7.69
N ASN A 140 1.34 9.17 7.19
CA ASN A 140 2.72 9.09 7.66
C ASN A 140 2.95 8.34 8.99
N THR A 141 2.08 7.40 9.35
CA THR A 141 2.21 6.63 10.59
C THR A 141 3.12 5.41 10.45
N LEU A 142 3.13 4.76 9.28
CA LEU A 142 3.94 3.56 9.03
C LEU A 142 4.86 3.76 7.81
N PRO A 143 6.19 3.86 7.98
CA PRO A 143 7.11 3.96 6.85
C PRO A 143 7.05 2.71 5.98
N ILE A 144 7.24 2.86 4.66
CA ILE A 144 7.36 1.72 3.74
C ILE A 144 8.71 1.77 2.99
N PRO A 145 9.37 0.60 2.78
CA PRO A 145 8.88 -0.73 3.12
C PRO A 145 8.91 -1.04 4.62
N SER A 146 7.99 -1.91 5.07
CA SER A 146 7.90 -2.35 6.46
C SER A 146 7.48 -3.81 6.59
N ILE A 147 7.78 -4.39 7.74
CA ILE A 147 7.45 -5.78 8.08
C ILE A 147 6.60 -5.76 9.34
N PHE A 148 5.46 -6.43 9.30
CA PHE A 148 4.63 -6.71 10.45
C PHE A 148 5.10 -8.01 11.08
N MET A 149 5.44 -7.98 12.37
CA MET A 149 5.72 -9.22 13.09
C MET A 149 4.39 -9.91 13.39
N SER A 150 4.14 -11.02 12.70
CA SER A 150 2.86 -11.72 12.81
C SER A 150 2.74 -12.45 14.15
N VAL A 151 1.52 -12.48 14.67
CA VAL A 151 1.10 -13.21 15.86
C VAL A 151 -0.02 -14.15 15.43
N SER A 152 0.24 -15.44 15.58
CA SER A 152 -0.68 -16.53 15.26
C SER A 152 -0.54 -17.64 16.30
N SER A 153 -1.61 -18.40 16.54
CA SER A 153 -1.59 -19.65 17.31
C SER A 153 -1.03 -20.84 16.51
N HIS A 154 -0.83 -20.68 15.20
CA HIS A 154 -0.38 -21.74 14.30
C HIS A 154 1.12 -21.66 14.00
N GLU A 155 1.80 -22.81 13.97
CA GLU A 155 3.21 -22.96 13.59
C GLU A 155 4.20 -22.02 14.31
N THR A 156 3.95 -21.67 15.57
CA THR A 156 4.76 -20.74 16.38
C THR A 156 5.40 -21.43 17.59
N GLN A 157 6.31 -20.72 18.29
CA GLN A 157 6.94 -21.14 19.54
C GLN A 157 6.28 -20.55 20.79
N PHE A 158 5.24 -19.73 20.62
CA PHE A 158 4.58 -18.97 21.68
C PHE A 158 3.08 -19.16 21.64
N LYS A 159 2.42 -18.98 22.79
CA LYS A 159 1.00 -18.62 22.75
C LYS A 159 0.83 -17.19 22.22
N PRO A 160 -0.29 -16.83 21.60
CA PRO A 160 -0.50 -15.49 21.04
C PRO A 160 -0.27 -14.34 22.04
N ALA A 161 -0.75 -14.45 23.28
CA ALA A 161 -0.51 -13.41 24.29
C ALA A 161 0.97 -13.32 24.73
N GLU A 162 1.67 -14.45 24.79
CA GLU A 162 3.11 -14.49 25.07
C GLU A 162 3.91 -13.81 23.95
N ALA A 163 3.55 -14.08 22.69
CA ALA A 163 4.16 -13.43 21.53
C ALA A 163 3.98 -11.90 21.59
N LEU A 164 2.76 -11.42 21.88
CA LEU A 164 2.49 -9.99 22.04
C LEU A 164 3.30 -9.36 23.17
N SER A 165 3.46 -10.07 24.30
CA SER A 165 4.30 -9.62 25.42
C SER A 165 5.77 -9.47 25.02
N VAL A 166 6.31 -10.43 24.24
CA VAL A 166 7.67 -10.35 23.69
C VAL A 166 7.83 -9.16 22.74
N LEU A 167 6.89 -8.97 21.81
CA LEU A 167 6.91 -7.86 20.85
C LEU A 167 6.81 -6.49 21.55
N LYS A 168 5.97 -6.39 22.59
CA LYS A 168 5.86 -5.20 23.45
C LYS A 168 7.14 -4.94 24.24
N ALA A 169 7.80 -5.98 24.75
CA ALA A 169 9.05 -5.86 25.50
C ALA A 169 10.21 -5.38 24.61
N HIS A 170 10.27 -5.86 23.37
CA HIS A 170 11.22 -5.39 22.36
C HIS A 170 10.93 -3.94 21.92
N GLY A 171 9.67 -3.52 21.90
CA GLY A 171 9.27 -2.22 21.35
C GLY A 171 9.10 -2.26 19.83
N THR A 172 8.70 -3.43 19.29
CA THR A 172 8.41 -3.61 17.87
C THR A 172 7.40 -2.57 17.39
N LYS A 173 7.63 -1.99 16.20
CA LYS A 173 6.82 -0.87 15.69
C LYS A 173 5.53 -1.30 15.01
N SER A 174 5.50 -2.45 14.37
CA SER A 174 4.37 -2.94 13.57
C SER A 174 4.14 -4.43 13.78
N ILE A 175 2.90 -4.78 14.12
CA ILE A 175 2.48 -6.16 14.37
C ILE A 175 1.24 -6.50 13.55
N LEU A 176 1.15 -7.75 13.13
CA LEU A 176 -0.07 -8.32 12.52
C LEU A 176 -0.63 -9.36 13.48
N VAL A 177 -1.93 -9.32 13.74
CA VAL A 177 -2.60 -10.25 14.67
C VAL A 177 -3.79 -10.91 13.97
N SER A 178 -3.89 -12.24 14.08
CA SER A 178 -5.04 -12.98 13.55
C SER A 178 -6.32 -12.64 14.31
N ALA A 179 -7.37 -12.20 13.59
CA ALA A 179 -8.70 -12.03 14.16
C ALA A 179 -9.28 -13.34 14.71
N TYR A 180 -8.91 -14.48 14.12
CA TYR A 180 -9.34 -15.79 14.60
C TYR A 180 -8.85 -16.02 16.03
N ASP A 181 -7.57 -15.76 16.27
CA ASP A 181 -6.96 -15.96 17.58
C ASP A 181 -7.52 -15.01 18.63
N LEU A 182 -7.89 -13.79 18.26
CA LEU A 182 -8.56 -12.83 19.15
C LEU A 182 -9.94 -13.29 19.63
N ARG A 183 -10.55 -14.26 18.94
CA ARG A 183 -11.86 -14.82 19.31
C ARG A 183 -11.75 -16.20 19.94
N ARG A 184 -10.81 -17.01 19.46
CA ARG A 184 -10.73 -18.45 19.71
C ARG A 184 -9.62 -18.87 20.66
N SER A 185 -8.58 -18.06 20.85
CA SER A 185 -7.51 -18.42 21.78
C SER A 185 -7.97 -18.37 23.23
N GLU A 186 -7.43 -19.26 24.06
CA GLU A 186 -7.71 -19.30 25.51
C GLU A 186 -7.26 -18.01 26.22
N ASP A 187 -6.24 -17.34 25.68
CA ASP A 187 -5.59 -16.14 26.21
C ASP A 187 -6.04 -14.84 25.52
N LYS A 188 -7.18 -14.85 24.82
CA LYS A 188 -7.70 -13.70 24.05
C LYS A 188 -7.84 -12.39 24.84
N ASP A 189 -8.28 -12.45 26.10
CA ASP A 189 -8.47 -11.25 26.91
C ASP A 189 -7.11 -10.58 27.17
N GLN A 190 -6.09 -11.39 27.44
CA GLN A 190 -4.72 -10.92 27.60
C GLN A 190 -4.16 -10.38 26.28
N MET A 191 -4.48 -11.00 25.13
CA MET A 191 -4.09 -10.47 23.82
C MET A 191 -4.60 -9.04 23.61
N ILE A 192 -5.87 -8.78 23.93
CA ILE A 192 -6.48 -7.45 23.79
C ILE A 192 -5.80 -6.44 24.72
N GLU A 193 -5.45 -6.82 25.95
CA GLU A 193 -4.71 -5.97 26.88
C GLU A 193 -3.31 -5.63 26.35
N GLU A 194 -2.60 -6.61 25.80
CA GLU A 194 -1.27 -6.43 25.22
C GLU A 194 -1.32 -5.53 23.97
N ILE A 195 -2.33 -5.67 23.12
CA ILE A 195 -2.56 -4.82 21.94
C ILE A 195 -2.84 -3.37 22.36
N LYS A 196 -3.67 -3.15 23.38
CA LYS A 196 -3.92 -1.81 23.94
C LYS A 196 -2.62 -1.17 24.40
N ALA A 197 -1.85 -1.88 25.21
CA ALA A 197 -0.57 -1.39 25.72
C ALA A 197 0.46 -1.14 24.61
N HIS A 198 0.44 -1.94 23.55
CA HIS A 198 1.30 -1.75 22.37
C HIS A 198 0.96 -0.44 21.64
N ARG A 199 -0.32 -0.16 21.39
CA ARG A 199 -0.79 1.07 20.75
C ARG A 199 -0.54 2.31 21.60
N GLU A 200 -0.73 2.22 22.92
CA GLU A 200 -0.43 3.33 23.85
C GLU A 200 1.06 3.75 23.82
N ARG A 201 1.96 2.85 23.41
CA ARG A 201 3.38 3.12 23.21
C ARG A 201 3.73 3.58 21.78
N GLY A 202 2.73 3.78 20.92
CA GLY A 202 2.90 4.20 19.53
C GLY A 202 3.16 3.05 18.55
N GLY A 203 2.92 1.79 18.95
CA GLY A 203 2.96 0.65 18.04
C GLY A 203 1.75 0.59 17.12
N PHE A 204 1.95 0.06 15.91
CA PHE A 204 0.96 0.01 14.84
C PHE A 204 0.41 -1.43 14.69
N VAL A 205 -0.92 -1.57 14.70
CA VAL A 205 -1.60 -2.86 14.75
C VAL A 205 -2.46 -3.08 13.51
N LEU A 206 -2.12 -4.13 12.76
CA LEU A 206 -2.90 -4.65 11.65
C LEU A 206 -3.63 -5.94 12.07
N ILE A 207 -4.93 -6.00 11.86
CA ILE A 207 -5.72 -7.22 12.08
C ILE A 207 -5.87 -7.99 10.78
N ASP A 208 -5.48 -9.26 10.79
CA ASP A 208 -5.70 -10.18 9.67
C ASP A 208 -7.07 -10.87 9.74
N SER A 209 -7.57 -11.39 8.62
CA SER A 209 -8.91 -11.98 8.51
C SER A 209 -9.10 -13.22 9.39
N GLY A 210 -8.01 -13.93 9.67
CA GLY A 210 -8.01 -15.18 10.43
C GLY A 210 -8.51 -16.41 9.64
N ASN A 211 -8.75 -16.27 8.33
CA ASN A 211 -9.20 -17.38 7.50
C ASN A 211 -8.14 -18.49 7.36
N TYR A 212 -6.85 -18.14 7.46
CA TYR A 212 -5.77 -19.12 7.45
C TYR A 212 -5.84 -20.06 8.66
N GLU A 213 -6.00 -19.53 9.88
CA GLU A 213 -6.17 -20.36 11.08
C GLU A 213 -7.46 -21.18 11.05
N ALA A 214 -8.56 -20.59 10.56
CA ALA A 214 -9.84 -21.28 10.44
C ALA A 214 -9.77 -22.47 9.47
N ASP A 215 -9.13 -22.31 8.31
CA ASP A 215 -8.92 -23.40 7.33
C ASP A 215 -8.09 -24.53 7.95
N ARG A 216 -6.98 -24.19 8.62
CA ARG A 216 -6.09 -25.17 9.26
C ARG A 216 -6.73 -25.94 10.41
N THR A 217 -7.68 -25.32 11.10
CA THR A 217 -8.43 -25.93 12.20
C THR A 217 -9.76 -26.55 11.75
N GLU A 218 -10.07 -26.48 10.45
CA GLU A 218 -11.33 -26.91 9.84
C GLU A 218 -12.57 -26.26 10.52
N ASP A 219 -12.41 -25.04 11.03
CA ASP A 219 -13.43 -24.33 11.81
C ASP A 219 -14.44 -23.61 10.92
N LYS A 220 -15.50 -24.33 10.55
CA LYS A 220 -16.62 -23.81 9.75
C LYS A 220 -17.50 -22.78 10.47
N THR A 221 -17.24 -22.52 11.76
CA THR A 221 -17.98 -21.51 12.52
C THR A 221 -17.32 -20.14 12.46
N TRP A 222 -16.11 -20.04 11.87
CA TRP A 222 -15.49 -18.76 11.55
C TRP A 222 -16.23 -18.11 10.37
N THR A 223 -16.77 -16.91 10.61
CA THR A 223 -17.61 -16.20 9.64
C THR A 223 -17.28 -14.71 9.63
N ALA A 224 -17.69 -13.99 8.59
CA ALA A 224 -17.54 -12.54 8.54
C ALA A 224 -18.14 -11.85 9.79
N THR A 225 -19.25 -12.37 10.34
CA THR A 225 -19.84 -11.85 11.58
C THR A 225 -18.91 -12.00 12.78
N GLU A 226 -18.25 -13.15 12.93
CA GLU A 226 -17.29 -13.38 14.02
C GLU A 226 -16.04 -12.49 13.85
N PHE A 227 -15.58 -12.33 12.61
CA PHE A 227 -14.53 -11.39 12.27
C PHE A 227 -14.89 -9.95 12.62
N HIS A 228 -16.11 -9.49 12.30
CA HIS A 228 -16.58 -8.15 12.67
C HIS A 228 -16.63 -7.95 14.18
N GLN A 229 -16.98 -8.98 14.96
CA GLN A 229 -16.90 -8.90 16.42
C GLN A 229 -15.46 -8.73 16.89
N ALA A 230 -14.49 -9.43 16.29
CA ALA A 230 -13.07 -9.25 16.61
C ALA A 230 -12.62 -7.79 16.38
N LEU A 231 -13.04 -7.17 15.26
CA LEU A 231 -12.76 -5.77 14.96
C LEU A 231 -13.40 -4.79 15.95
N LEU A 232 -14.64 -5.05 16.38
CA LEU A 232 -15.34 -4.21 17.36
C LEU A 232 -14.72 -4.29 18.75
N GLU A 233 -14.25 -5.48 19.15
CA GLU A 233 -13.71 -5.75 20.48
C GLU A 233 -12.23 -5.34 20.63
N THR A 234 -11.50 -5.26 19.50
CA THR A 234 -10.04 -5.08 19.52
C THR A 234 -9.62 -3.74 18.93
N PRO A 235 -8.86 -2.90 19.66
CA PRO A 235 -8.32 -1.67 19.11
C PRO A 235 -7.23 -1.95 18.06
N HIS A 236 -7.34 -1.33 16.89
CA HIS A 236 -6.43 -1.53 15.76
C HIS A 236 -6.26 -0.25 14.94
N ASP A 237 -5.24 -0.23 14.08
CA ASP A 237 -4.93 0.89 13.19
C ASP A 237 -5.36 0.61 11.75
N CYS A 238 -5.39 -0.67 11.35
CA CYS A 238 -6.03 -1.14 10.12
C CYS A 238 -6.38 -2.63 10.19
N ALA A 239 -7.13 -3.11 9.20
CA ALA A 239 -7.51 -4.52 9.09
C ALA A 239 -7.54 -5.00 7.63
N PHE A 240 -7.33 -6.30 7.40
CA PHE A 240 -7.66 -6.92 6.11
C PHE A 240 -9.14 -7.29 6.03
N CYS A 241 -9.69 -7.37 4.82
CA CYS A 241 -11.04 -7.88 4.61
C CYS A 241 -11.13 -9.37 4.96
N PHE A 242 -12.32 -9.81 5.36
CA PHE A 242 -12.67 -11.22 5.40
C PHE A 242 -12.78 -11.76 3.96
N ASP A 243 -11.74 -12.47 3.54
CA ASP A 243 -11.49 -12.89 2.17
C ASP A 243 -12.28 -14.13 1.76
N ASN A 244 -12.30 -14.37 0.44
CA ASN A 244 -12.76 -15.61 -0.16
C ASN A 244 -11.53 -16.38 -0.67
N LEU A 245 -11.19 -17.50 -0.01
CA LEU A 245 -10.06 -18.35 -0.37
C LEU A 245 -10.27 -19.10 -1.71
N GLU A 246 -11.51 -19.18 -2.19
CA GLU A 246 -11.89 -19.83 -3.45
C GLU A 246 -12.56 -18.81 -4.39
N PRO A 247 -11.79 -17.87 -4.97
CA PRO A 247 -12.33 -16.83 -5.84
C PRO A 247 -12.88 -17.40 -7.14
N SER A 248 -13.84 -16.69 -7.74
CA SER A 248 -14.41 -17.08 -9.03
C SER A 248 -13.36 -17.22 -10.14
N SER A 249 -13.57 -18.19 -11.04
CA SER A 249 -12.76 -18.34 -12.26
C SER A 249 -13.01 -17.23 -13.28
N ASP A 250 -14.13 -16.50 -13.15
CA ASP A 250 -14.44 -15.34 -13.98
C ASP A 250 -13.72 -14.09 -13.45
N LEU A 251 -13.11 -13.31 -14.35
CA LEU A 251 -12.32 -12.13 -14.01
C LEU A 251 -13.14 -11.02 -13.36
N ASP A 252 -14.28 -10.68 -13.95
CA ASP A 252 -15.10 -9.56 -13.49
C ASP A 252 -15.79 -9.93 -12.17
N ILE A 253 -16.23 -11.20 -12.04
CA ILE A 253 -16.81 -11.69 -10.78
C ILE A 253 -15.77 -11.68 -9.66
N ALA A 254 -14.53 -12.12 -9.92
CA ALA A 254 -13.47 -12.09 -8.90
C ALA A 254 -13.15 -10.66 -8.43
N VAL A 255 -13.17 -9.68 -9.33
CA VAL A 255 -13.02 -8.26 -8.97
C VAL A 255 -14.18 -7.79 -8.10
N GLU A 256 -15.42 -8.13 -8.46
CA GLU A 256 -16.60 -7.77 -7.69
C GLU A 256 -16.62 -8.44 -6.30
N GLU A 257 -16.19 -9.69 -6.17
CA GLU A 257 -16.09 -10.39 -4.89
C GLU A 257 -15.13 -9.65 -3.92
N VAL A 258 -13.97 -9.21 -4.41
CA VAL A 258 -13.00 -8.44 -3.62
C VAL A 258 -13.57 -7.07 -3.21
N ILE A 259 -14.22 -6.36 -4.14
CA ILE A 259 -14.85 -5.06 -3.85
C ILE A 259 -16.00 -5.21 -2.86
N GLN A 260 -16.82 -6.25 -3.00
CA GLN A 260 -17.93 -6.52 -2.07
C GLN A 260 -17.42 -6.86 -0.66
N ALA A 261 -16.34 -7.65 -0.53
CA ALA A 261 -15.71 -7.91 0.75
C ALA A 261 -15.20 -6.60 1.40
N PHE A 262 -14.52 -5.76 0.62
CA PHE A 262 -14.07 -4.43 1.06
C PHE A 262 -15.22 -3.54 1.53
N GLU A 263 -16.27 -3.38 0.71
CA GLU A 263 -17.43 -2.55 1.06
C GLU A 263 -18.22 -3.08 2.24
N ARG A 264 -18.31 -4.41 2.38
CA ARG A 264 -18.93 -5.05 3.55
C ARG A 264 -18.14 -4.70 4.82
N ASP A 265 -16.84 -4.95 4.84
CA ASP A 265 -16.05 -4.97 6.08
C ASP A 265 -15.68 -3.56 6.56
N ARG A 266 -15.48 -2.60 5.65
CA ARG A 266 -15.22 -1.18 6.01
C ARG A 266 -16.35 -0.52 6.80
N LEU A 267 -17.55 -1.09 6.82
CA LEU A 267 -18.69 -0.57 7.59
C LEU A 267 -18.64 -0.98 9.07
N HIS A 268 -17.74 -1.90 9.44
CA HIS A 268 -17.67 -2.48 10.78
C HIS A 268 -16.46 -2.00 11.60
N THR A 269 -15.67 -1.07 11.07
CA THR A 269 -14.59 -0.40 11.79
C THR A 269 -14.40 1.03 11.28
N SER A 270 -13.93 1.93 12.15
CA SER A 270 -13.50 3.27 11.74
C SER A 270 -12.06 3.28 11.19
N ALA A 271 -11.31 2.20 11.38
CA ALA A 271 -9.96 2.05 10.86
C ALA A 271 -10.00 1.72 9.35
N PRO A 272 -8.97 2.10 8.58
CA PRO A 272 -8.79 1.63 7.20
C PRO A 272 -8.86 0.10 7.09
N VAL A 273 -9.58 -0.38 6.09
CA VAL A 273 -9.67 -1.79 5.73
C VAL A 273 -9.00 -2.01 4.37
N TYR A 274 -8.29 -3.12 4.18
CA TYR A 274 -7.55 -3.44 2.97
C TYR A 274 -8.02 -4.75 2.34
N PRO A 275 -8.31 -4.77 1.02
CA PRO A 275 -8.69 -6.00 0.33
C PRO A 275 -7.53 -6.97 0.21
N ILE A 276 -7.85 -8.26 0.31
CA ILE A 276 -6.96 -9.37 -0.08
C ILE A 276 -7.43 -9.88 -1.45
N VAL A 277 -6.49 -10.01 -2.39
CA VAL A 277 -6.74 -10.60 -3.71
C VAL A 277 -6.19 -12.02 -3.72
N HIS A 278 -7.08 -12.97 -4.02
CA HIS A 278 -6.72 -14.36 -4.24
C HIS A 278 -6.79 -14.77 -5.71
N VAL A 279 -5.90 -15.66 -6.13
CA VAL A 279 -5.94 -16.37 -7.42
C VAL A 279 -5.51 -17.82 -7.27
N SER A 280 -5.88 -18.66 -8.24
CA SER A 280 -5.30 -19.99 -8.37
C SER A 280 -3.78 -19.91 -8.59
N GLN A 281 -3.04 -20.87 -8.04
CA GLN A 281 -1.57 -20.92 -8.16
C GLN A 281 -1.07 -21.51 -9.49
N ASP A 282 -1.98 -21.73 -10.44
CA ASP A 282 -1.68 -22.23 -11.77
C ASP A 282 -1.35 -21.09 -12.74
N GLU A 283 -0.99 -21.45 -13.98
CA GLU A 283 -0.61 -20.47 -14.99
C GLU A 283 -1.73 -19.46 -15.28
N GLU A 284 -2.99 -19.88 -15.18
CA GLU A 284 -4.14 -19.03 -15.43
C GLU A 284 -4.32 -17.99 -14.32
N GLY A 285 -4.29 -18.39 -13.05
CA GLY A 285 -4.37 -17.44 -11.94
C GLY A 285 -3.22 -16.43 -11.94
N LEU A 286 -2.00 -16.88 -12.24
CA LEU A 286 -0.83 -15.99 -12.40
C LEU A 286 -0.94 -15.00 -13.58
N LYS A 287 -1.73 -15.32 -14.62
CA LYS A 287 -2.01 -14.41 -15.73
C LYS A 287 -3.07 -13.38 -15.34
N ARG A 288 -4.06 -13.77 -14.56
CA ARG A 288 -5.19 -12.95 -14.12
C ARG A 288 -4.83 -11.97 -13.02
N LEU A 289 -3.89 -12.32 -12.13
CA LEU A 289 -3.54 -11.53 -10.94
C LEU A 289 -3.25 -10.04 -11.22
N PRO A 290 -2.38 -9.64 -12.18
CA PRO A 290 -2.13 -8.23 -12.46
C PRO A 290 -3.37 -7.44 -12.84
N TYR A 291 -4.30 -8.05 -13.59
CA TYR A 291 -5.54 -7.41 -14.01
C TYR A 291 -6.48 -7.20 -12.81
N ILE A 292 -6.70 -8.25 -12.00
CA ILE A 292 -7.59 -8.17 -10.83
C ILE A 292 -7.09 -7.09 -9.86
N VAL A 293 -5.79 -7.09 -9.53
CA VAL A 293 -5.18 -6.10 -8.65
C VAL A 293 -5.33 -4.68 -9.20
N PHE A 294 -5.16 -4.50 -10.52
CA PHE A 294 -5.35 -3.21 -11.17
C PHE A 294 -6.79 -2.72 -11.11
N GLU A 295 -7.77 -3.57 -11.44
CA GLU A 295 -9.18 -3.16 -11.44
C GLU A 295 -9.68 -2.85 -10.03
N VAL A 296 -9.28 -3.65 -9.02
CA VAL A 296 -9.56 -3.34 -7.61
C VAL A 296 -8.98 -1.98 -7.23
N ALA A 297 -7.70 -1.74 -7.54
CA ALA A 297 -7.06 -0.45 -7.26
C ALA A 297 -7.77 0.71 -7.98
N ASN A 298 -8.09 0.54 -9.26
CA ASN A 298 -8.72 1.57 -10.09
C ASN A 298 -10.09 1.99 -9.53
N ARG A 299 -10.88 1.02 -9.07
CA ARG A 299 -12.28 1.24 -8.67
C ARG A 299 -12.43 1.74 -7.23
N ILE A 300 -11.66 1.18 -6.28
CA ILE A 300 -11.84 1.49 -4.86
C ILE A 300 -10.65 2.20 -4.20
N ARG A 301 -9.48 2.29 -4.88
CA ARG A 301 -8.27 3.00 -4.41
C ARG A 301 -7.93 2.76 -2.93
N PRO A 302 -7.80 1.50 -2.48
CA PRO A 302 -7.56 1.19 -1.08
C PRO A 302 -6.15 1.63 -0.67
N GLY A 303 -5.93 1.85 0.63
CA GLY A 303 -4.59 2.22 1.14
C GLY A 303 -3.52 1.18 0.83
N VAL A 304 -3.89 -0.11 0.80
CA VAL A 304 -3.05 -1.26 0.47
C VAL A 304 -3.90 -2.33 -0.23
N ILE A 305 -3.31 -3.13 -1.11
CA ILE A 305 -3.88 -4.41 -1.56
C ILE A 305 -2.96 -5.54 -1.13
N ALA A 306 -3.52 -6.55 -0.46
CA ALA A 306 -2.78 -7.73 -0.04
C ALA A 306 -2.86 -8.86 -1.07
N ILE A 307 -1.76 -9.61 -1.21
CA ILE A 307 -1.64 -10.79 -2.08
C ILE A 307 -0.88 -11.85 -1.30
N ALA A 308 -1.34 -13.10 -1.31
CA ALA A 308 -0.58 -14.19 -0.71
C ALA A 308 0.72 -14.45 -1.49
N GLU A 309 1.87 -14.54 -0.81
CA GLU A 309 3.17 -14.74 -1.49
C GLU A 309 3.18 -16.01 -2.35
N ARG A 310 2.50 -17.06 -1.87
CA ARG A 310 2.33 -18.34 -2.57
C ARG A 310 1.61 -18.22 -3.92
N GLU A 311 0.77 -17.21 -4.07
CA GLU A 311 -0.03 -16.95 -5.28
C GLU A 311 0.70 -16.08 -6.30
N LEU A 312 1.94 -15.68 -6.02
CA LEU A 312 2.85 -15.11 -7.01
C LEU A 312 3.56 -16.19 -7.86
N GLY A 313 3.40 -17.47 -7.49
CA GLY A 313 3.85 -18.63 -8.23
C GLY A 313 4.96 -19.44 -7.54
N PRO A 314 5.36 -20.59 -8.12
CA PRO A 314 6.38 -21.46 -7.56
C PRO A 314 7.79 -20.86 -7.66
N GLY A 315 8.47 -20.73 -6.52
CA GLY A 315 9.85 -20.30 -6.41
C GLY A 315 10.07 -18.78 -6.54
N LEU A 316 11.10 -18.26 -5.87
CA LEU A 316 11.32 -16.82 -5.72
C LEU A 316 11.47 -16.08 -7.07
N ALA A 317 12.11 -16.68 -8.07
CA ALA A 317 12.27 -16.06 -9.39
C ALA A 317 10.94 -15.77 -10.08
N LEU A 318 10.00 -16.73 -10.03
CA LEU A 318 8.67 -16.53 -10.59
C LEU A 318 7.86 -15.55 -9.74
N ARG A 319 7.92 -15.65 -8.41
CA ARG A 319 7.24 -14.71 -7.51
C ARG A 319 7.64 -13.27 -7.79
N ALA A 320 8.94 -13.03 -7.91
CA ALA A 320 9.49 -11.71 -8.18
C ALA A 320 9.10 -11.20 -9.58
N ARG A 321 9.09 -12.07 -10.59
CA ARG A 321 8.58 -11.73 -11.93
C ARG A 321 7.09 -11.40 -11.92
N THR A 322 6.26 -12.19 -11.24
CA THR A 322 4.82 -11.94 -11.13
C THR A 322 4.56 -10.63 -10.39
N MET A 323 5.25 -10.37 -9.29
CA MET A 323 5.17 -9.10 -8.57
C MET A 323 5.58 -7.92 -9.46
N LYS A 324 6.65 -8.07 -10.26
CA LYS A 324 7.05 -7.05 -11.24
C LYS A 324 5.96 -6.79 -12.27
N ARG A 325 5.26 -7.83 -12.76
CA ARG A 325 4.11 -7.70 -13.68
C ARG A 325 2.95 -6.95 -13.03
N VAL A 326 2.60 -7.28 -11.78
CA VAL A 326 1.59 -6.55 -10.98
C VAL A 326 1.98 -5.07 -10.87
N ARG A 327 3.24 -4.78 -10.48
CA ARG A 327 3.73 -3.41 -10.35
C ARG A 327 3.68 -2.67 -11.69
N THR A 328 4.12 -3.27 -12.79
CA THR A 328 4.06 -2.67 -14.13
C THR A 328 2.62 -2.34 -14.54
N GLN A 329 1.66 -3.22 -14.26
CA GLN A 329 0.24 -2.93 -14.53
C GLN A 329 -0.24 -1.73 -13.71
N LEU A 330 0.08 -1.68 -12.41
CA LEU A 330 -0.28 -0.59 -11.51
C LEU A 330 0.38 0.76 -11.87
N GLN A 331 1.52 0.77 -12.55
CA GLN A 331 2.16 2.02 -13.01
C GLN A 331 1.33 2.79 -14.03
N SER A 332 0.33 2.14 -14.64
CA SER A 332 -0.63 2.84 -15.49
C SER A 332 -1.63 3.66 -14.69
N LEU A 333 -1.78 3.46 -13.38
CA LEU A 333 -2.64 4.28 -12.51
C LEU A 333 -2.01 5.66 -12.23
N PRO A 334 -2.80 6.69 -11.89
CA PRO A 334 -2.32 8.04 -11.68
C PRO A 334 -1.84 8.28 -10.25
N PHE A 335 -1.94 7.25 -9.40
CA PHE A 335 -1.55 7.20 -8.00
C PHE A 335 -0.76 5.91 -7.76
N TYR A 336 0.01 5.88 -6.69
CA TYR A 336 0.76 4.69 -6.30
C TYR A 336 -0.14 3.81 -5.43
N GLN A 337 -0.35 2.56 -5.84
CA GLN A 337 -1.03 1.55 -5.03
C GLN A 337 0.01 0.70 -4.28
N PRO A 338 0.07 0.78 -2.93
CA PRO A 338 0.90 -0.11 -2.14
C PRO A 338 0.42 -1.57 -2.18
N ILE A 339 1.37 -2.51 -2.17
CA ILE A 339 1.13 -3.95 -2.14
C ILE A 339 1.69 -4.56 -0.87
N HIS A 340 0.84 -5.31 -0.17
CA HIS A 340 1.24 -6.17 0.94
C HIS A 340 1.40 -7.61 0.48
N LEU A 341 2.48 -8.29 0.87
CA LEU A 341 2.66 -9.72 0.60
C LEU A 341 2.47 -10.55 1.88
N LEU A 342 1.38 -11.32 1.90
CA LEU A 342 1.00 -12.12 3.05
C LEU A 342 1.97 -13.31 3.24
N GLY A 343 2.46 -13.49 4.45
CA GLY A 343 3.30 -14.63 4.86
C GLY A 343 4.73 -14.60 4.29
N THR A 344 5.27 -13.42 4.05
CA THR A 344 6.64 -13.22 3.52
C THR A 344 7.58 -12.67 4.61
N GLY A 345 7.99 -13.47 5.60
CA GLY A 345 8.92 -13.00 6.63
C GLY A 345 10.39 -13.27 6.33
N ASN A 346 10.72 -14.07 5.31
CA ASN A 346 12.11 -14.39 4.99
C ASN A 346 12.88 -13.15 4.48
N PRO A 347 13.98 -12.72 5.15
CA PRO A 347 14.71 -11.50 4.77
C PRO A 347 15.21 -11.50 3.32
N TRP A 348 15.61 -12.65 2.79
CA TRP A 348 16.06 -12.76 1.40
C TRP A 348 14.93 -12.62 0.40
N SER A 349 13.77 -13.25 0.68
CA SER A 349 12.58 -13.08 -0.15
C SER A 349 12.12 -11.63 -0.17
N ILE A 350 12.03 -10.99 1.00
CA ILE A 350 11.66 -9.58 1.14
C ILE A 350 12.61 -8.69 0.33
N SER A 351 13.93 -8.94 0.43
CA SER A 351 14.95 -8.20 -0.33
C SER A 351 14.83 -8.34 -1.85
N VAL A 352 14.20 -9.39 -2.38
CA VAL A 352 13.96 -9.48 -3.82
C VAL A 352 12.59 -8.89 -4.18
N LEU A 353 11.58 -9.11 -3.34
CA LEU A 353 10.20 -8.72 -3.61
C LEU A 353 9.96 -7.22 -3.45
N VAL A 354 10.67 -6.54 -2.54
CA VAL A 354 10.65 -5.07 -2.49
C VAL A 354 11.28 -4.46 -3.74
N ALA A 355 12.36 -5.02 -4.28
CA ALA A 355 12.94 -4.59 -5.56
C ALA A 355 11.99 -4.87 -6.74
N ALA A 356 11.20 -5.94 -6.66
CA ALA A 356 10.11 -6.22 -7.61
C ALA A 356 8.94 -5.22 -7.48
N GLY A 357 8.84 -4.51 -6.35
CA GLY A 357 7.89 -3.44 -6.11
C GLY A 357 6.81 -3.75 -5.07
N ALA A 358 6.98 -4.73 -4.18
CA ALA A 358 6.14 -4.93 -3.00
C ALA A 358 6.53 -4.01 -1.84
N ASP A 359 5.57 -3.60 -1.00
CA ASP A 359 5.71 -2.51 -0.04
C ASP A 359 5.71 -2.94 1.41
N THR A 360 4.79 -3.83 1.78
CA THR A 360 4.71 -4.32 3.15
C THR A 360 4.63 -5.83 3.17
N PHE A 361 5.04 -6.40 4.29
CA PHE A 361 5.18 -7.85 4.46
C PHE A 361 4.76 -8.20 5.87
N ASP A 362 4.33 -9.42 6.07
CA ASP A 362 4.19 -9.99 7.41
C ASP A 362 4.84 -11.38 7.45
N GLY A 363 5.15 -11.86 8.65
CA GLY A 363 5.66 -13.20 8.81
C GLY A 363 5.90 -13.62 10.25
N LEU A 364 5.97 -14.93 10.44
CA LEU A 364 6.22 -15.58 11.74
C LEU A 364 7.70 -15.91 11.94
N GLU A 365 8.56 -15.57 10.98
CA GLU A 365 9.96 -15.99 10.95
C GLU A 365 10.75 -15.53 12.19
N TRP A 366 10.38 -14.38 12.77
CA TRP A 366 10.95 -13.85 14.01
C TRP A 366 10.81 -14.82 15.20
N CYS A 367 9.76 -15.64 15.23
CA CYS A 367 9.50 -16.61 16.30
C CYS A 367 9.61 -18.07 15.86
N ARG A 368 9.72 -18.37 14.56
CA ARG A 368 9.78 -19.75 14.03
C ARG A 368 11.18 -20.29 13.82
N PHE A 369 12.14 -19.40 13.57
CA PHE A 369 13.49 -19.77 13.16
C PHE A 369 14.53 -19.14 14.08
N SER A 370 15.78 -19.50 13.90
CA SER A 370 16.93 -18.74 14.41
C SER A 370 17.67 -18.11 13.25
N ILE A 371 18.18 -16.89 13.40
CA ILE A 371 18.89 -16.18 12.32
C ILE A 371 20.41 -16.30 12.49
N ASP A 372 21.12 -16.58 11.38
CA ASP A 372 22.56 -16.28 11.25
C ASP A 372 22.70 -14.78 10.94
N PRO A 373 23.11 -13.93 11.90
CA PRO A 373 23.15 -12.48 11.70
C PRO A 373 24.20 -12.05 10.68
N THR A 374 25.20 -12.90 10.40
CA THR A 374 26.27 -12.59 9.44
C THR A 374 25.80 -12.79 8.00
N ARG A 375 24.88 -13.73 7.77
CA ARG A 375 24.40 -14.09 6.41
C ARG A 375 22.93 -13.78 6.17
N GLY A 376 22.19 -13.37 7.20
CA GLY A 376 20.74 -13.15 7.13
C GLY A 376 19.95 -14.41 6.77
N ARG A 377 20.45 -15.59 7.14
CA ARG A 377 19.82 -16.88 6.80
C ARG A 377 18.98 -17.38 7.95
N LEU A 378 17.81 -17.89 7.62
CA LEU A 378 16.96 -18.61 8.57
C LEU A 378 17.44 -20.05 8.74
N HIS A 379 17.52 -20.47 9.99
CA HIS A 379 17.86 -21.82 10.40
C HIS A 379 16.79 -22.37 11.32
N HIS A 380 16.76 -23.70 11.47
CA HIS A 380 15.88 -24.35 12.43
C HIS A 380 16.02 -23.70 13.82
N PHE A 381 14.91 -23.49 14.54
CA PHE A 381 14.86 -22.75 15.81
C PHE A 381 15.89 -23.20 16.86
N GLN A 382 16.23 -24.50 16.86
CA GLN A 382 17.19 -25.13 17.77
C GLN A 382 18.66 -24.85 17.41
N HIS A 383 18.95 -24.16 16.30
CA HIS A 383 20.31 -23.84 15.87
C HIS A 383 20.82 -22.52 16.46
N PHE A 384 20.04 -21.83 17.30
CA PHE A 384 20.40 -20.54 17.88
C PHE A 384 21.76 -20.55 18.59
N ASP A 385 22.09 -21.63 19.30
CA ASP A 385 23.35 -21.77 20.04
C ASP A 385 24.59 -21.68 19.11
N PHE A 386 24.44 -21.99 17.82
CA PHE A 386 25.52 -21.82 16.84
C PHE A 386 25.79 -20.36 16.50
N PHE A 387 24.83 -19.47 16.74
CA PHE A 387 24.87 -18.09 16.25
C PHE A 387 24.94 -17.05 17.37
N GLN A 388 24.57 -17.38 18.62
CA GLN A 388 24.47 -16.42 19.73
C GLN A 388 25.71 -15.52 19.90
N HIS A 389 26.91 -16.08 19.68
CA HIS A 389 28.19 -15.38 19.83
C HIS A 389 28.59 -14.52 18.62
N LEU A 390 27.84 -14.58 17.51
CA LEU A 390 28.09 -13.82 16.28
C LEU A 390 27.38 -12.47 16.24
N TRP A 391 26.52 -12.18 17.22
CA TRP A 391 25.74 -10.95 17.29
C TRP A 391 26.54 -9.79 17.87
N ASN A 392 26.34 -8.60 17.30
CA ASN A 392 26.78 -7.37 17.93
C ASN A 392 25.99 -7.16 19.24
N ARG A 393 26.67 -6.75 20.31
CA ARG A 393 26.00 -6.52 21.60
C ARG A 393 25.16 -5.25 21.56
N THR A 394 23.93 -5.36 22.00
CA THR A 394 23.04 -4.22 22.27
C THR A 394 22.58 -4.26 23.73
N PRO A 395 22.15 -3.12 24.30
CA PRO A 395 21.63 -3.09 25.67
C PRO A 395 20.49 -4.07 25.91
N LEU A 396 19.64 -4.33 24.90
CA LEU A 396 18.58 -5.32 25.01
C LEU A 396 19.16 -6.73 25.14
N LEU A 397 20.11 -7.12 24.28
CA LEU A 397 20.72 -8.45 24.31
C LEU A 397 21.49 -8.72 25.61
N ASP A 398 22.09 -7.69 26.23
CA ASP A 398 22.70 -7.78 27.56
C ASP A 398 21.67 -8.14 28.66
N ILE A 399 20.47 -7.55 28.59
CA ILE A 399 19.37 -7.89 29.50
C ILE A 399 18.87 -9.32 29.21
N VAL A 400 18.66 -9.66 27.94
CA VAL A 400 18.15 -10.97 27.50
C VAL A 400 19.03 -12.12 27.98
N ASP A 401 20.35 -11.96 27.94
CA ASP A 401 21.27 -13.01 28.37
C ASP A 401 21.33 -13.17 29.89
N THR A 402 21.12 -12.08 30.64
CA THR A 402 21.29 -12.05 32.10
C THR A 402 20.01 -12.32 32.87
N ASP A 403 18.83 -12.05 32.30
CA ASP A 403 17.54 -12.30 32.95
C ASP A 403 17.19 -13.81 32.94
N PRO A 404 17.14 -14.48 34.10
CA PRO A 404 16.81 -15.90 34.18
C PRO A 404 15.34 -16.21 33.83
N ASN A 405 14.46 -15.20 33.80
CA ASN A 405 13.05 -15.39 33.44
C ASN A 405 12.83 -15.50 31.92
N ILE A 406 13.78 -15.01 31.12
CA ILE A 406 13.73 -15.11 29.66
C ILE A 406 14.22 -16.48 29.24
N LYS A 407 13.26 -17.38 28.97
CA LYS A 407 13.51 -18.75 28.52
C LYS A 407 14.06 -18.76 27.09
N TYR A 408 14.58 -19.93 26.68
CA TYR A 408 15.18 -20.15 25.36
C TYR A 408 14.37 -19.53 24.21
N ALA A 409 13.07 -19.81 24.11
CA ALA A 409 12.26 -19.27 23.02
C ALA A 409 12.23 -17.73 22.99
N GLY A 410 12.06 -17.09 24.15
CA GLY A 410 12.12 -15.64 24.30
C GLY A 410 13.49 -15.07 23.91
N LYS A 411 14.59 -15.78 24.24
CA LYS A 411 15.94 -15.38 23.80
C LYS A 411 16.05 -15.39 22.28
N VAL A 412 15.71 -16.51 21.63
CA VAL A 412 15.78 -16.61 20.16
C VAL A 412 14.95 -15.51 19.49
N ALA A 413 13.73 -15.30 19.98
CA ALA A 413 12.83 -14.30 19.41
C ALA A 413 13.36 -12.86 19.56
N LEU A 414 13.83 -12.47 20.74
CA LEU A 414 14.37 -11.12 20.96
C LEU A 414 15.65 -10.87 20.15
N TYR A 415 16.50 -11.88 20.00
CA TYR A 415 17.63 -11.80 19.07
C TYR A 415 17.17 -11.59 17.62
N ASN A 416 16.24 -12.40 17.14
CA ASN A 416 15.72 -12.25 15.78
C ASN A 416 15.06 -10.87 15.56
N LEU A 417 14.35 -10.34 16.55
CA LEU A 417 13.71 -9.03 16.47
C LEU A 417 14.72 -7.88 16.33
N GLU A 418 15.86 -7.93 17.02
CA GLU A 418 16.96 -6.97 16.82
C GLU A 418 17.46 -7.00 15.37
N TYR A 419 17.59 -8.20 14.78
CA TYR A 419 17.95 -8.33 13.36
C TYR A 419 16.89 -7.73 12.44
N TYR A 420 15.60 -7.97 12.71
CA TYR A 420 14.53 -7.41 11.89
C TYR A 420 14.43 -5.88 11.99
N GLU A 421 14.78 -5.30 13.15
CA GLU A 421 14.88 -3.84 13.28
C GLU A 421 16.00 -3.27 12.40
N GLU A 422 17.21 -3.82 12.50
CA GLU A 422 18.34 -3.40 11.65
C GLU A 422 18.04 -3.61 10.17
N PHE A 423 17.48 -4.76 9.81
CA PHE A 423 17.08 -5.10 8.46
C PHE A 423 16.03 -4.12 7.92
N GLY A 424 15.02 -3.77 8.73
CA GLY A 424 14.01 -2.78 8.37
C GLY A 424 14.58 -1.39 8.08
N GLN A 425 15.49 -0.92 8.92
CA GLN A 425 16.19 0.37 8.72
C GLN A 425 17.03 0.36 7.44
N LEU A 426 17.74 -0.73 7.19
CA LEU A 426 18.52 -0.93 5.97
C LEU A 426 17.62 -0.86 4.74
N MET A 427 16.52 -1.62 4.70
CA MET A 427 15.57 -1.61 3.59
C MET A 427 15.03 -0.20 3.29
N GLN A 428 14.68 0.58 4.32
CA GLN A 428 14.15 1.94 4.15
C GLN A 428 15.19 2.90 3.59
N SER A 429 16.42 2.86 4.11
CA SER A 429 17.55 3.67 3.61
C SER A 429 17.86 3.39 2.13
N MET A 430 17.76 2.13 1.72
CA MET A 430 18.05 1.70 0.36
C MET A 430 16.98 2.19 -0.63
N ILE A 431 15.69 2.14 -0.26
CA ILE A 431 14.61 2.71 -1.09
C ILE A 431 14.75 4.22 -1.25
N ALA A 432 15.14 4.94 -0.20
CA ALA A 432 15.38 6.38 -0.28
C ALA A 432 16.51 6.75 -1.26
N SER A 433 17.48 5.85 -1.48
CA SER A 433 18.62 6.08 -2.39
C SER A 433 18.34 5.73 -3.86
N ASN A 434 17.18 5.14 -4.17
CA ASN A 434 16.78 4.65 -5.50
C ASN A 434 17.77 3.66 -6.16
N ASP A 435 18.60 2.97 -5.37
CA ASP A 435 19.52 1.92 -5.83
C ASP A 435 18.95 0.52 -5.55
N ALA A 436 18.23 -0.03 -6.52
CA ALA A 436 17.67 -1.37 -6.45
C ALA A 436 18.74 -2.48 -6.45
N THR A 437 19.99 -2.21 -6.84
CA THR A 437 21.04 -3.24 -6.90
C THR A 437 21.73 -3.42 -5.56
N LEU A 438 21.94 -2.33 -4.81
CA LEU A 438 22.33 -2.39 -3.40
C LEU A 438 21.31 -3.20 -2.58
N PHE A 439 20.02 -3.07 -2.92
CA PHE A 439 18.88 -3.65 -2.21
C PHE A 439 18.92 -5.17 -2.03
N ALA A 440 19.40 -5.92 -3.03
CA ALA A 440 19.46 -7.38 -2.94
C ALA A 440 20.87 -7.93 -2.62
N THR A 441 21.91 -7.10 -2.61
CA THR A 441 23.28 -7.54 -2.25
C THR A 441 23.43 -7.89 -0.76
N GLY A 442 22.50 -7.43 0.09
CA GLY A 442 22.40 -7.85 1.50
C GLY A 442 21.97 -9.31 1.69
N THR A 443 21.52 -10.00 0.64
CA THR A 443 21.16 -11.44 0.67
C THR A 443 22.37 -12.38 0.58
N GLY A 444 23.59 -11.85 0.61
CA GLY A 444 24.81 -12.63 0.40
C GLY A 444 24.98 -13.14 -1.05
N LEU A 445 24.12 -12.70 -1.97
CA LEU A 445 24.27 -12.90 -3.42
C LEU A 445 25.01 -11.72 -4.05
N THR A 446 25.87 -12.01 -5.01
CA THR A 446 26.57 -10.98 -5.77
C THR A 446 25.63 -10.33 -6.80
N ALA A 447 25.91 -9.08 -7.19
CA ALA A 447 25.12 -8.40 -8.24
C ALA A 447 25.00 -9.23 -9.54
N PRO A 448 26.06 -9.88 -10.07
CA PRO A 448 25.94 -10.76 -11.23
C PRO A 448 24.99 -11.96 -11.02
N GLU A 449 24.97 -12.56 -9.84
CA GLU A 449 24.06 -13.67 -9.52
C GLU A 449 22.61 -13.20 -9.47
N LEU A 450 22.37 -12.03 -8.85
CA LEU A 450 21.05 -11.41 -8.80
C LEU A 450 20.53 -11.06 -10.20
N LYS A 451 21.36 -10.47 -11.06
CA LYS A 451 21.01 -10.18 -12.47
C LYS A 451 20.71 -11.46 -13.25
N LYS A 452 21.44 -12.55 -12.98
CA LYS A 452 21.21 -13.84 -13.63
C LYS A 452 19.90 -14.50 -13.19
N LEU A 453 19.57 -14.44 -11.89
CA LEU A 453 18.37 -15.06 -11.32
C LEU A 453 17.11 -14.22 -11.54
N PHE A 454 17.24 -12.89 -11.54
CA PHE A 454 16.13 -11.94 -11.61
C PHE A 454 16.39 -10.82 -12.65
N PRO A 455 16.57 -11.18 -13.93
CA PRO A 455 16.96 -10.24 -14.98
C PRO A 455 15.92 -9.15 -15.26
N GLU A 456 14.66 -9.33 -14.87
CA GLU A 456 13.59 -8.34 -15.05
C GLU A 456 13.55 -7.29 -13.92
N ILE A 457 14.33 -7.51 -12.86
CA ILE A 457 14.35 -6.68 -11.65
C ILE A 457 15.67 -5.90 -11.58
N PHE A 458 16.79 -6.59 -11.75
CA PHE A 458 18.12 -6.00 -11.69
C PHE A 458 18.70 -5.94 -13.11
N GLN A 459 18.52 -4.83 -13.83
CA GLN A 459 19.16 -4.56 -15.13
C GLN A 459 20.26 -3.52 -14.98
#